data_AF-A0A0C6G179-F1
#
_entry.id   AF-A0A0C6G179-F1
#
_cell.length_a   1.000
_cell.length_b   1.000
_cell.length_c   1.000
_cell.angle_alpha   90.00
_cell.angle_beta   90.00
_cell.angle_gamma   90.00
#
_symmetry.space_group_name_H-M   'P 1'
#
loop_
_entity.id
_entity.type
_entity.pdbx_description
1 polymer ?
#
loop_
_entity_poly.entity_id
_entity_poly.type
_entity_poly.pdbx_seq_one_letter_code
_entity_poly.pdbx_strand_id
1 'polypeptide(L)'
;MSETTAAPRLTGAAKASRRKACARNRKRRQRASEAKRGRPDLAVLDRAIVDSLRAIFRSAPAGERYKKAVHPDALILAVAGHLVKRSVQDRAAGRDVVAYRRQEVADAIEVRLFGPPRARREGALPEA
;
A
#
# COMPACT_ATOMS: atom_id res chain seq x y z
N MET A 1 -52.00 18.64 -11.57
CA MET A 1 -51.85 17.49 -10.66
C MET A 1 -50.44 16.96 -10.84
N SER A 2 -49.58 17.14 -9.85
CA SER A 2 -48.16 16.83 -9.97
C SER A 2 -47.92 15.35 -9.64
N GLU A 3 -47.54 14.56 -10.64
CA GLU A 3 -47.11 13.19 -10.46
C GLU A 3 -45.74 13.17 -9.76
N THR A 4 -45.75 12.89 -8.47
CA THR A 4 -44.54 12.59 -7.71
C THR A 4 -44.03 11.22 -8.14
N THR A 5 -43.08 11.17 -9.07
CA THR A 5 -42.40 9.94 -9.50
C THR A 5 -41.65 9.33 -8.31
N ALA A 6 -42.21 8.28 -7.71
CA ALA A 6 -41.56 7.55 -6.62
C ALA A 6 -40.28 6.86 -7.14
N ALA A 7 -39.12 7.22 -6.60
CA ALA A 7 -37.85 6.65 -7.01
C ALA A 7 -37.84 5.11 -6.83
N PRO A 8 -37.34 4.34 -7.81
CA PRO A 8 -37.42 2.88 -7.76
C PRO A 8 -36.66 2.32 -6.55
N ARG A 9 -37.34 1.44 -5.80
CA ARG A 9 -36.75 0.75 -4.63
C ARG A 9 -35.68 -0.23 -5.10
N LEU A 10 -34.41 0.12 -4.90
CA LEU A 10 -33.28 -0.76 -5.21
C LEU A 10 -33.39 -2.10 -4.46
N THR A 11 -33.22 -3.21 -5.18
CA THR A 11 -33.14 -4.56 -4.60
C THR A 11 -31.93 -4.72 -3.67
N GLY A 12 -31.93 -5.73 -2.79
CA GLY A 12 -30.81 -5.97 -1.85
C GLY A 12 -29.45 -6.12 -2.56
N ALA A 13 -29.41 -6.83 -3.69
CA ALA A 13 -28.23 -6.98 -4.51
C ALA A 13 -27.77 -5.65 -5.14
N ALA A 14 -28.71 -4.83 -5.64
CA ALA A 14 -28.40 -3.52 -6.21
C ALA A 14 -27.86 -2.55 -5.15
N LYS A 15 -28.42 -2.57 -3.93
CA LYS A 15 -27.89 -1.82 -2.78
C LYS A 15 -26.46 -2.25 -2.42
N ALA A 16 -26.20 -3.55 -2.35
CA ALA A 16 -24.87 -4.08 -2.05
C ALA A 16 -23.84 -3.70 -3.12
N SER A 17 -24.19 -3.82 -4.40
CA SER A 17 -23.34 -3.40 -5.52
C SER A 17 -23.01 -1.91 -5.48
N ARG A 18 -24.02 -1.07 -5.24
CA ARG A 18 -23.84 0.38 -5.09
C ARG A 18 -22.90 0.72 -3.92
N ARG A 19 -23.04 0.08 -2.76
CA ARG A 19 -22.12 0.26 -1.62
C ARG A 19 -20.69 -0.12 -1.97
N LYS A 20 -20.47 -1.24 -2.67
CA LYS A 20 -19.14 -1.66 -3.14
C LYS A 20 -18.55 -0.64 -4.13
N ALA A 21 -19.35 -0.15 -5.07
CA ALA A 21 -18.93 0.88 -6.02
C ALA A 21 -18.54 2.19 -5.32
N CYS A 22 -19.35 2.67 -4.38
CA CYS A 22 -19.03 3.85 -3.57
C CYS A 22 -17.74 3.65 -2.77
N ALA A 23 -17.54 2.49 -2.14
CA ALA A 23 -16.32 2.18 -1.40
C ALA A 23 -15.07 2.16 -2.30
N ARG A 24 -15.17 1.59 -3.51
CA ARG A 24 -14.08 1.62 -4.52
C ARG A 24 -13.76 3.05 -4.94
N ASN A 25 -14.77 3.86 -5.25
CA ASN A 25 -14.59 5.26 -5.65
C ASN A 25 -13.94 6.08 -4.53
N ARG A 26 -14.36 5.89 -3.28
CA ARG A 26 -13.75 6.54 -2.12
C ARG A 26 -12.27 6.19 -2.00
N LYS A 27 -11.93 4.89 -2.07
CA LYS A 27 -10.53 4.42 -2.03
C LYS A 27 -9.69 4.98 -3.18
N ARG A 28 -10.24 5.02 -4.40
CA ARG A 28 -9.55 5.60 -5.56
C ARG A 28 -9.23 7.09 -5.34
N ARG A 29 -10.21 7.87 -4.86
CA ARG A 29 -10.02 9.29 -4.54
C ARG A 29 -8.99 9.50 -3.43
N GLN A 30 -9.03 8.67 -2.39
CA GLN A 30 -8.03 8.71 -1.32
C GLN A 30 -6.62 8.47 -1.85
N ARG A 31 -6.40 7.40 -2.62
CA ARG A 31 -5.09 7.11 -3.23
C ARG A 31 -4.61 8.22 -4.14
N ALA A 32 -5.49 8.81 -4.94
CA ALA A 32 -5.14 9.95 -5.79
C ALA A 32 -4.72 11.17 -4.95
N SER A 33 -5.40 11.43 -3.82
CA SER A 33 -5.02 12.50 -2.89
C SER A 33 -3.67 12.24 -2.23
N GLU A 34 -3.43 11.01 -1.77
CA GLU A 34 -2.16 10.58 -1.17
C GLU A 34 -1.01 10.68 -2.19
N ALA A 35 -1.24 10.24 -3.43
CA ALA A 35 -0.28 10.39 -4.52
C ALA A 35 0.07 11.86 -4.80
N LYS A 36 -0.92 12.77 -4.79
CA LYS A 36 -0.67 14.22 -4.94
C LYS A 36 0.17 14.80 -3.80
N ARG A 37 0.04 14.26 -2.58
CA ARG A 37 0.89 14.63 -1.44
C ARG A 37 2.30 14.06 -1.55
N GLY A 38 2.51 13.07 -2.42
CA GLY A 38 3.78 12.34 -2.52
C GLY A 38 3.90 11.20 -1.51
N ARG A 39 2.77 10.69 -1.02
CA ARG A 39 2.74 9.53 -0.10
C ARG A 39 2.62 8.23 -0.89
N PRO A 40 3.47 7.21 -0.61
CA PRO A 40 3.32 5.90 -1.22
C PRO A 40 2.08 5.16 -0.71
N ASP A 41 1.42 4.40 -1.57
CA ASP A 41 0.40 3.42 -1.15
C ASP A 41 1.06 2.36 -0.26
N LEU A 42 0.35 1.88 0.77
CA LEU A 42 0.89 0.93 1.73
C LEU A 42 1.34 -0.38 1.08
N ALA A 43 0.64 -0.84 0.04
CA ALA A 43 1.05 -2.03 -0.69
C ALA A 43 2.36 -1.83 -1.47
N VAL A 44 2.61 -0.60 -1.93
CA VAL A 44 3.88 -0.22 -2.56
C VAL A 44 4.99 -0.22 -1.53
N LEU A 45 4.73 0.35 -0.36
CA LEU A 45 5.67 0.39 0.76
C LEU A 45 6.04 -1.01 1.28
N ASP A 46 5.05 -1.88 1.51
CA ASP A 46 5.28 -3.26 1.94
C ASP A 46 6.19 -4.01 0.97
N ARG A 47 5.94 -3.86 -0.34
CA ARG A 47 6.80 -4.47 -1.37
C ARG A 47 8.21 -3.90 -1.36
N ALA A 48 8.36 -2.58 -1.20
CA ALA A 48 9.67 -1.95 -1.09
C ALA A 48 10.46 -2.43 0.14
N ILE A 49 9.79 -2.64 1.28
CA ILE A 49 10.40 -3.23 2.50
C ILE A 49 10.89 -4.64 2.22
N VAL A 50 10.06 -5.49 1.61
CA VAL A 50 10.44 -6.87 1.28
C VAL A 50 11.61 -6.92 0.29
N ASP A 51 11.58 -6.11 -0.76
CA ASP A 51 12.66 -6.08 -1.75
C ASP A 51 13.97 -5.55 -1.14
N SER A 52 13.88 -4.59 -0.20
CA SER A 52 15.02 -4.08 0.56
C SER A 52 15.64 -5.15 1.46
N LEU A 53 14.82 -5.90 2.20
CA LEU A 53 15.29 -7.02 3.01
C LEU A 53 15.94 -8.11 2.13
N ARG A 54 15.34 -8.42 0.98
CA ARG A 54 15.96 -9.34 0.00
C ARG A 54 17.32 -8.85 -0.47
N ALA A 55 17.47 -7.57 -0.78
CA ALA A 55 18.74 -7.00 -1.19
C ALA A 55 19.81 -7.11 -0.08
N ILE A 56 19.43 -6.76 1.16
CA ILE A 56 20.31 -6.86 2.33
C ILE A 56 20.77 -8.30 2.54
N PHE A 57 19.84 -9.27 2.54
CA PHE A 57 20.19 -10.68 2.76
C PHE A 57 20.95 -11.31 1.58
N ARG A 58 20.72 -10.87 0.34
CA ARG A 58 21.48 -11.34 -0.82
C ARG A 58 22.92 -10.82 -0.88
N SER A 59 23.20 -9.70 -0.20
CA SER A 59 24.57 -9.17 -0.07
C SER A 59 25.47 -10.02 0.83
N ALA A 60 24.88 -10.87 1.68
CA ALA A 60 25.62 -11.75 2.56
C ALA A 60 26.01 -13.07 1.86
N PRO A 61 27.14 -13.69 2.23
CA PRO A 61 27.53 -15.01 1.75
C PRO A 61 26.44 -16.07 1.95
N ALA A 62 26.43 -17.09 1.08
CA ALA A 62 25.54 -18.23 1.23
C ALA A 62 25.80 -18.91 2.60
N GLY A 63 24.74 -19.20 3.35
CA GLY A 63 24.83 -19.76 4.71
C GLY A 63 24.90 -18.74 5.85
N GLU A 64 25.13 -17.45 5.54
CA GLU A 64 25.21 -16.39 6.56
C GLU A 64 24.08 -15.35 6.47
N ARG A 65 23.19 -15.50 5.48
CA ARG A 65 22.13 -14.53 5.18
C ARG A 65 21.27 -14.14 6.39
N TYR A 66 20.97 -15.10 7.27
CA TYR A 66 20.14 -14.87 8.45
C TYR A 66 20.94 -14.57 9.73
N LYS A 67 22.27 -14.65 9.67
CA LYS A 67 23.16 -14.37 10.81
C LYS A 67 23.49 -12.88 10.91
N LYS A 68 23.31 -12.13 9.82
CA LYS A 68 23.59 -10.70 9.76
C LYS A 68 22.45 -9.91 10.38
N ALA A 69 22.77 -9.08 11.37
CA ALA A 69 21.82 -8.11 11.92
C ALA A 69 21.37 -7.11 10.84
N VAL A 70 20.08 -6.78 10.85
CA VAL A 70 19.53 -5.72 9.99
C VAL A 70 19.45 -4.44 10.80
N HIS A 71 20.34 -3.49 10.50
CA HIS A 71 20.27 -2.17 11.10
C HIS A 71 19.08 -1.37 10.52
N PRO A 72 18.24 -0.74 11.38
CA PRO A 72 17.08 0.02 10.93
C PRO A 72 17.42 1.10 9.89
N ASP A 73 18.53 1.83 10.09
CA ASP A 73 18.95 2.90 9.17
C ASP A 73 19.27 2.37 7.78
N ALA A 74 19.96 1.22 7.70
CA ALA A 74 20.27 0.57 6.44
C ALA A 74 19.00 0.07 5.72
N LEU A 75 18.01 -0.42 6.48
CA LEU A 75 16.72 -0.82 5.93
C LEU A 75 15.96 0.38 5.36
N ILE A 76 15.89 1.49 6.10
CA ILE A 76 15.18 2.72 5.66
C ILE A 76 15.82 3.27 4.38
N LEU A 77 17.15 3.34 4.31
CA LEU A 77 17.87 3.77 3.11
C LEU A 77 17.61 2.86 1.91
N ALA A 78 17.61 1.54 2.13
CA ALA A 78 17.29 0.58 1.08
C ALA A 78 15.85 0.76 0.56
N VAL A 79 14.88 0.98 1.46
CA VAL A 79 13.48 1.24 1.10
C VAL A 79 13.36 2.49 0.25
N ALA A 80 14.01 3.58 0.65
CA ALA A 80 14.05 4.82 -0.14
C ALA A 80 14.62 4.56 -1.55
N GLY A 81 15.74 3.83 -1.64
CA GLY A 81 16.34 3.45 -2.91
C GLY A 81 15.41 2.62 -3.81
N HIS A 82 14.65 1.67 -3.23
CA HIS A 82 13.67 0.89 -3.97
C HIS A 82 12.47 1.71 -4.45
N LEU A 83 12.00 2.69 -3.67
CA LEU A 83 10.94 3.60 -4.08
C LEU A 83 11.38 4.51 -5.24
N VAL A 84 12.63 5.01 -5.21
CA VAL A 84 13.21 5.78 -6.31
C VAL A 84 13.35 4.92 -7.57
N LYS A 85 13.95 3.72 -7.46
CA LYS A 85 14.09 2.79 -8.58
C LYS A 85 12.74 2.47 -9.22
N ARG A 86 11.71 2.26 -8.41
CA ARG A 86 10.34 2.03 -8.90
C ARG A 86 9.79 3.24 -9.64
N SER A 87 9.98 4.45 -9.10
CA SER A 87 9.54 5.69 -9.75
C SER A 87 10.20 5.87 -11.12
N VAL A 88 11.49 5.53 -11.22
CA VAL A 88 12.24 5.54 -12.50
C VAL A 88 11.68 4.50 -13.48
N GLN A 89 11.41 3.28 -13.01
CA GLN A 89 10.81 2.21 -13.84
C GLN A 89 9.39 2.56 -14.31
N ASP A 90 8.58 3.13 -13.43
CA ASP A 90 7.22 3.58 -13.76
C ASP A 90 7.27 4.70 -14.81
N ARG A 91 8.23 5.62 -14.69
CA ARG A 91 8.49 6.66 -15.70
C ARG A 91 8.85 6.06 -17.06
N ALA A 92 9.79 5.12 -17.07
CA ALA A 92 10.25 4.45 -18.29
C ALA A 92 9.13 3.64 -18.96
N ALA A 93 8.20 3.09 -18.17
CA ALA A 93 7.03 2.36 -18.66
C ALA A 93 5.85 3.27 -19.07
N GLY A 94 6.02 4.60 -19.05
CA GLY A 94 4.97 5.56 -19.39
C GLY A 94 3.81 5.61 -18.40
N ARG A 95 4.01 5.14 -17.16
CA ARG A 95 3.01 5.19 -16.08
C ARG A 95 3.10 6.51 -15.33
N ASP A 96 1.99 6.91 -14.70
CA ASP A 96 1.97 8.05 -13.79
C ASP A 96 2.95 7.82 -12.62
N VAL A 97 3.96 8.68 -12.56
CA VAL A 97 4.99 8.63 -11.51
C VAL A 97 4.55 9.47 -10.34
N VAL A 98 4.55 8.86 -9.15
CA VAL A 98 4.38 9.60 -7.90
C VAL A 98 5.74 10.16 -7.48
N ALA A 99 5.87 11.48 -7.43
CA ALA A 99 7.03 12.13 -6.83
C ALA A 99 6.94 12.01 -5.30
N TYR A 100 7.59 10.98 -4.74
CA TYR A 100 7.54 10.75 -3.30
C TYR A 100 8.25 11.85 -2.51
N ARG A 101 7.61 12.33 -1.45
CA ARG A 101 8.21 13.29 -0.51
C ARG A 101 8.81 12.53 0.67
N ARG A 102 10.01 12.95 1.11
CA ARG A 102 10.73 12.30 2.22
C ARG A 102 9.86 12.16 3.48
N GLN A 103 9.20 13.24 3.88
CA GLN A 103 8.35 13.24 5.08
C GLN A 103 7.18 12.27 4.95
N GLU A 104 6.46 12.30 3.82
CA GLU A 104 5.31 11.43 3.60
C GLU A 104 5.68 9.94 3.54
N VAL A 105 6.88 9.62 3.07
CA VAL A 105 7.43 8.25 3.12
C VAL A 105 7.74 7.85 4.56
N ALA A 106 8.38 8.74 5.34
CA ALA A 106 8.67 8.50 6.75
C ALA A 106 7.38 8.27 7.55
N ASP A 107 6.39 9.16 7.41
CA ASP A 107 5.09 9.03 8.07
C ASP A 107 4.38 7.74 7.65
N ALA A 108 4.50 7.33 6.38
CA ALA A 108 3.93 6.06 5.91
C ALA A 108 4.62 4.84 6.53
N ILE A 109 5.94 4.88 6.72
CA ILE A 109 6.70 3.85 7.43
C ILE A 109 6.27 3.79 8.88
N GLU A 110 6.18 4.94 9.55
CA GLU A 110 5.79 5.04 10.95
C GLU A 110 4.38 4.47 11.19
N VAL A 111 3.40 4.92 10.40
CA VAL A 111 2.03 4.37 10.45
C VAL A 111 2.01 2.88 10.19
N ARG A 112 2.90 2.36 9.34
CA ARG A 112 2.89 0.94 8.96
C ARG A 112 3.52 0.03 10.02
N LEU A 113 4.58 0.50 10.69
CA LEU A 113 5.33 -0.25 11.69
C LEU A 113 4.71 -0.14 13.09
N PHE A 114 4.22 1.04 13.45
CA PHE A 114 3.67 1.31 14.79
C PHE A 114 2.14 1.41 14.82
N GLY A 115 1.49 1.42 13.66
CA GLY A 115 0.04 1.27 13.59
C GLY A 115 -0.41 -0.12 14.02
N PRO A 116 -1.68 -0.27 14.46
CA PRO A 116 -2.20 -1.56 14.88
C PRO A 116 -2.06 -2.57 13.74
N PRO A 117 -1.66 -3.82 14.03
CA PRO A 117 -1.62 -4.86 13.01
C PRO A 117 -3.00 -4.95 12.37
N ARG A 118 -3.03 -5.13 11.04
CA ARG A 118 -4.31 -5.36 10.36
C ARG A 118 -4.99 -6.52 11.09
N ALA A 119 -6.20 -6.27 11.59
CA ALA A 119 -7.02 -7.29 12.23
C ALA A 119 -6.91 -8.56 11.38
N ARG A 120 -6.30 -9.60 11.97
CA ARG A 120 -6.28 -10.92 11.35
C ARG A 120 -7.74 -11.20 11.04
N ARG A 121 -8.06 -11.60 9.80
CA ARG A 121 -9.39 -12.14 9.54
C ARG A 121 -9.50 -13.38 10.42
N GLU A 122 -10.10 -13.25 11.59
CA GLU A 122 -10.51 -14.36 12.44
C GLU A 122 -11.28 -15.34 11.55
N GLY A 123 -10.76 -16.55 11.39
CA GLY A 123 -11.33 -17.59 10.52
C GLY A 123 -10.40 -18.25 9.50
N ALA A 124 -9.08 -18.04 9.52
CA ALA A 124 -8.16 -18.63 8.53
C ALA A 124 -6.99 -19.45 9.12
N LEU A 125 -7.24 -20.22 10.17
CA LEU A 125 -6.43 -21.39 10.52
C LEU A 125 -7.39 -22.54 10.89
N PRO A 126 -7.37 -23.68 10.17
CA PRO A 126 -7.88 -24.91 10.75
C PRO A 126 -6.97 -25.31 11.92
N GLU A 127 -7.57 -25.68 13.04
CA GLU A 127 -6.89 -26.34 14.16
C GLU A 127 -6.13 -27.55 13.61
N ALA A 128 -4.87 -27.68 13.99
CA ALA A 128 -4.00 -28.80 13.62
C ALA A 128 -4.17 -29.96 14.59
#